data_AF-A0A9X1VAC4-F1
#
_entry.id   AF-A0A9X1VAC4-F1
#
_cell.length_a   1.000
_cell.length_b   1.000
_cell.length_c   1.000
_cell.angle_alpha   90.00
_cell.angle_beta   90.00
_cell.angle_gamma   90.00
#
_symmetry.space_group_name_H-M   'P 1'
#
loop_
_entity.id
_entity.type
_entity.pdbx_description
1 polymer ?
#
loop_
_entity_poly.entity_id
_entity_poly.type
_entity_poly.pdbx_seq_one_letter_code
_entity_poly.pdbx_strand_id
1 'polypeptide(L)'
;MKPKKGEIYITKVRFSDDSNVKIRPLLIIFAEQGDEDVIGVFITSQTPKSAFDVTITSWVASGLEKPSIVRTSKPGTYHYSRLLKKLAI
;
A
#
# COMPACT_ATOMS: atom_id res chain seq x y z
N MET A 1 -7.36 -15.28 -1.28
CA MET A 1 -6.68 -15.09 -2.59
C MET A 1 -5.29 -14.52 -2.32
N LYS A 2 -4.23 -15.03 -2.94
CA LYS A 2 -2.87 -14.51 -2.70
C LYS A 2 -2.71 -13.11 -3.32
N PRO A 3 -2.12 -12.13 -2.60
CA PRO A 3 -1.86 -10.80 -3.14
C PRO A 3 -0.95 -10.86 -4.37
N LYS A 4 -1.16 -9.94 -5.31
CA LYS A 4 -0.34 -9.83 -6.54
C LYS A 4 0.24 -8.43 -6.68
N LYS A 5 1.37 -8.34 -7.39
CA LYS A 5 1.97 -7.07 -7.80
C LYS A 5 0.95 -6.21 -8.55
N GLY A 6 0.89 -4.92 -8.21
CA GLY A 6 -0.04 -3.95 -8.78
C GLY A 6 -1.38 -3.86 -8.05
N GLU A 7 -1.70 -4.83 -7.19
CA GLU A 7 -2.92 -4.75 -6.38
C GLU A 7 -2.77 -3.75 -5.23
N ILE A 8 -3.87 -3.09 -4.87
CA ILE A 8 -3.93 -2.21 -3.71
C ILE A 8 -4.75 -2.90 -2.62
N TYR A 9 -4.23 -2.89 -1.40
CA TYR A 9 -4.91 -3.40 -0.22
C TYR A 9 -5.01 -2.33 0.85
N ILE A 10 -6.12 -2.32 1.59
CA ILE A 10 -6.15 -1.71 2.92
C ILE A 10 -5.32 -2.59 3.85
N THR A 11 -4.36 -1.98 4.53
CA THR A 11 -3.48 -2.66 5.49
C THR A 11 -3.53 -1.99 6.85
N LYS A 12 -3.31 -2.81 7.89
CA LYS A 12 -3.12 -2.35 9.27
C LYS A 12 -1.63 -2.38 9.60
N VAL A 13 -1.02 -1.22 9.82
CA VAL A 13 0.42 -1.08 10.08
C VAL A 13 0.69 -0.36 11.38
N ARG A 14 1.49 -0.99 12.23
CA ARG A 14 2.01 -0.39 13.45
C ARG A 14 3.17 0.56 13.11
N PHE A 15 3.29 1.65 13.84
CA PHE A 15 4.48 2.49 13.79
C PHE A 15 5.71 1.74 14.30
N SER A 16 6.90 2.15 13.85
CA SER A 16 8.16 1.50 14.22
C SER A 16 8.53 1.69 15.69
N ASP A 17 7.91 2.67 16.36
CA ASP A 17 8.03 2.92 17.80
C ASP A 17 6.91 2.25 18.61
N ASP A 18 6.11 1.39 17.98
CA ASP A 18 4.96 0.68 18.51
C ASP A 18 3.81 1.54 19.08
N SER A 19 3.95 2.87 19.03
CA SER A 19 3.07 3.84 19.69
C SER A 19 1.63 3.83 19.18
N ASN A 20 1.44 3.47 17.90
CA ASN A 20 0.14 3.53 17.28
C ASN A 20 0.02 2.56 16.09
N VAL A 21 -1.21 2.34 15.65
CA VAL A 21 -1.55 1.57 14.47
C VAL A 21 -2.33 2.45 13.50
N LYS A 22 -1.92 2.46 12.23
CA LYS A 22 -2.63 3.14 11.15
C LYS A 22 -3.23 2.14 10.16
N ILE A 23 -4.44 2.45 9.72
CA ILE A 23 -5.10 1.79 8.59
C ILE A 23 -4.88 2.69 7.37
N ARG A 24 -4.31 2.14 6.30
CA ARG A 24 -4.00 2.91 5.07
C ARG A 24 -3.93 2.00 3.86
N PRO A 25 -4.09 2.53 2.63
CA PRO A 25 -3.87 1.73 1.45
C PRO A 25 -2.38 1.46 1.21
N LEU A 26 -2.09 0.29 0.66
CA LEU A 26 -0.77 -0.25 0.35
C LEU A 26 -0.79 -0.81 -1.06
N LEU A 27 0.12 -0.35 -1.91
CA LEU A 27 0.36 -0.92 -3.22
C LEU A 27 1.37 -2.07 -3.08
N ILE A 28 1.02 -3.25 -3.59
CA ILE A 28 1.93 -4.40 -3.65
C ILE A 28 2.88 -4.21 -4.84
N ILE A 29 4.17 -4.15 -4.58
CA ILE A 29 5.21 -3.98 -5.62
C ILE A 29 5.97 -5.27 -5.91
N PHE A 30 5.96 -6.22 -4.95
CA PHE A 30 6.52 -7.54 -5.12
C PHE A 30 5.74 -8.56 -4.28
N ALA A 31 5.52 -9.74 -4.84
CA ALA A 31 4.91 -10.89 -4.16
C ALA A 31 5.50 -12.15 -4.79
N GLU A 32 6.10 -13.02 -3.99
CA GLU A 32 6.72 -14.26 -4.43
C GLU A 32 5.78 -15.45 -4.24
N GLN A 33 5.89 -16.44 -5.12
CA GLN A 33 5.09 -17.65 -4.99
C GLN A 33 5.64 -18.52 -3.85
N GLY A 34 4.82 -18.75 -2.83
CA GLY A 34 5.19 -19.62 -1.71
C GLY A 34 5.58 -18.86 -0.45
N ASP A 35 5.78 -17.55 -0.55
CA ASP A 35 5.93 -16.66 0.60
C ASP A 35 4.55 -16.16 1.08
N GLU A 36 4.41 -15.92 2.39
CA GLU A 36 3.24 -15.27 3.01
C GLU A 36 3.50 -13.79 3.31
N ASP A 37 4.64 -13.26 2.85
CA ASP A 37 4.97 -11.85 2.86
C ASP A 37 4.87 -11.20 1.48
N VAL A 38 4.63 -9.89 1.47
CA VAL A 38 4.69 -9.04 0.28
C VAL A 38 5.54 -7.81 0.56
N ILE A 39 6.20 -7.28 -0.47
CA ILE A 39 6.78 -5.94 -0.41
C ILE A 39 5.75 -4.94 -0.93
N GLY A 40 5.46 -3.93 -0.13
CA GLY A 40 4.54 -2.87 -0.50
C GLY A 40 5.02 -1.48 -0.12
N VAL A 41 4.37 -0.48 -0.72
CA VAL A 41 4.58 0.95 -0.45
C VAL A 41 3.24 1.61 -0.16
N PHE A 42 3.24 2.60 0.73
CA PHE A 42 2.00 3.25 1.15
C PHE A 42 1.46 4.20 0.09
N ILE A 43 0.13 4.27 0.04
CA ILE A 43 -0.59 5.29 -0.71
C ILE A 43 -1.09 6.35 0.29
N THR A 44 -1.00 7.62 -0.09
CA THR A 44 -1.40 8.75 0.74
C THR A 44 -2.06 9.84 -0.10
N SER A 45 -3.01 10.56 0.48
CA SER A 45 -3.60 11.77 -0.13
C SER A 45 -2.82 13.04 0.21
N GLN A 46 -1.65 12.92 0.85
CA GLN A 46 -0.77 14.05 1.10
C GLN A 46 -0.02 14.45 -0.16
N THR A 47 0.48 15.68 -0.19
CA THR A 47 1.32 16.16 -1.27
C THR A 47 2.61 15.32 -1.41
N PRO A 48 3.13 15.20 -2.65
CA PRO A 48 4.44 14.62 -2.90
C PRO A 48 5.53 15.24 -2.02
N LYS A 49 6.40 14.41 -1.44
CA LYS A 49 7.57 14.86 -0.66
C LYS A 49 8.90 14.58 -1.36
N SER A 50 8.86 13.85 -2.46
CA SER A 50 10.04 13.45 -3.23
C SER A 50 9.69 13.42 -4.71
N ALA A 51 10.70 13.64 -5.56
CA ALA A 51 10.58 13.48 -7.01
C ALA A 51 10.24 12.03 -7.43
N PHE A 52 10.42 11.06 -6.52
CA PHE A 52 10.09 9.65 -6.76
C PHE A 52 8.67 9.26 -6.31
N ASP A 53 7.92 10.18 -5.70
CA ASP A 53 6.50 9.91 -5.40
C ASP A 53 5.71 9.85 -6.72
N VAL A 54 4.83 8.86 -6.86
CA VAL A 54 4.10 8.62 -8.12
C VAL A 54 2.63 8.98 -7.94
N THR A 55 2.13 9.91 -8.75
CA THR A 55 0.71 10.28 -8.76
C THR A 55 -0.16 9.15 -9.31
N ILE A 56 -1.24 8.82 -8.61
CA ILE A 56 -2.24 7.86 -9.10
C ILE A 56 -3.29 8.62 -9.91
N THR A 57 -3.23 8.50 -11.22
CA THR A 57 -4.13 9.20 -12.15
C THR A 57 -5.56 8.65 -12.09
N SER A 58 -5.71 7.32 -12.15
CA SER A 58 -7.01 6.63 -12.15
C SER A 58 -7.48 6.22 -10.75
N TRP A 59 -7.33 7.12 -9.76
CA TRP A 59 -7.57 6.80 -8.35
C TRP A 59 -8.98 6.29 -8.06
N VAL A 60 -10.01 6.78 -8.77
CA VAL A 60 -11.40 6.30 -8.65
C VAL A 60 -11.51 4.82 -9.03
N ALA A 61 -10.95 4.45 -10.19
CA ALA A 61 -10.96 3.06 -10.68
C ALA A 61 -10.19 2.13 -9.73
N SER A 62 -9.11 2.64 -9.13
CA SER A 62 -8.33 1.94 -8.10
C SER A 62 -9.03 1.81 -6.74
N GLY A 63 -10.29 2.26 -6.62
CA GLY A 63 -11.08 2.19 -5.39
C GLY A 63 -10.62 3.11 -4.26
N LEU A 64 -9.85 4.16 -4.59
CA LEU A 64 -9.43 5.18 -3.63
C LEU A 64 -10.51 6.27 -3.56
N GLU A 65 -10.73 6.82 -2.37
CA GLU A 65 -11.79 7.81 -2.13
C GLU A 65 -11.45 9.22 -2.64
N LYS A 66 -10.17 9.50 -2.86
CA LYS A 66 -9.66 10.83 -3.22
C LYS A 66 -8.32 10.76 -3.95
N PRO A 67 -7.91 11.84 -4.65
CA PRO A 67 -6.60 11.94 -5.27
C PRO A 67 -5.49 11.54 -4.30
N SER A 68 -4.64 10.64 -4.75
CA SER A 68 -3.61 10.02 -3.93
C SER A 68 -2.33 9.77 -4.72
N ILE A 69 -1.24 9.58 -3.99
CA ILE A 69 0.09 9.28 -4.52
C ILE A 69 0.65 8.02 -3.86
N VAL A 70 1.55 7.33 -4.56
CA VAL A 70 2.39 6.27 -4.01
C VAL A 70 3.63 6.91 -3.38
N ARG A 71 3.85 6.68 -2.09
CA ARG A 71 5.03 7.15 -1.34
C ARG A 71 6.14 6.11 -1.44
N THR A 72 7.03 6.26 -2.42
CA THR A 72 8.09 5.28 -2.74
C THR A 72 9.22 5.25 -1.72
N SER A 73 9.39 6.30 -0.91
CA SER A 73 10.46 6.40 0.09
C SER A 73 10.26 5.53 1.34
N LYS A 74 9.17 4.76 1.44
CA LYS A 74 8.88 3.90 2.60
C LYS A 74 8.41 2.49 2.19
N PRO A 75 9.24 1.70 1.46
CA PRO A 75 8.93 0.31 1.23
C PRO A 75 8.98 -0.48 2.53
N GLY A 76 8.22 -1.56 2.60
CA GLY A 76 8.30 -2.50 3.72
C GLY A 76 7.75 -3.87 3.34
N THR A 77 8.09 -4.85 4.16
CA THR A 77 7.59 -6.22 4.05
C THR A 77 6.39 -6.39 4.97
N TYR A 78 5.32 -6.99 4.46
CA TYR A 78 4.07 -7.18 5.18
C TYR A 78 3.54 -8.59 5.00
N HIS A 79 3.32 -9.26 6.12
CA HIS A 79 2.62 -10.54 6.14
C HIS A 79 1.18 -10.41 5.67
N TYR A 80 0.66 -11.43 4.98
CA TYR A 80 -0.69 -11.44 4.41
C TYR A 80 -1.78 -11.17 5.44
N SER A 81 -1.59 -11.59 6.70
CA SER A 81 -2.54 -11.33 7.79
C SER A 81 -2.76 -9.85 8.11
N ARG A 82 -1.87 -8.95 7.65
CA ARG A 82 -2.04 -7.49 7.79
C ARG A 82 -2.88 -6.87 6.66
N LEU A 83 -3.13 -7.62 5.59
CA LEU A 83 -3.93 -7.18 4.45
C LEU A 83 -5.41 -7.42 4.74
N LEU A 84 -6.17 -6.35 4.94
CA LEU A 84 -7.55 -6.42 5.39
C LEU A 84 -8.53 -6.60 4.24
N LYS A 85 -8.36 -5.80 3.17
CA LYS A 85 -9.29 -5.78 2.04
C LYS A 85 -8.56 -5.33 0.78
N LYS A 86 -8.72 -6.07 -0.31
CA LYS A 86 -8.31 -5.64 -1.65
C LYS A 86 -9.23 -4.49 -2.11
N LEU A 87 -8.66 -3.41 -2.62
CA LEU A 87 -9.39 -2.34 -3.30
C LEU A 87 -9.61 -2.70 -4.78
N ALA A 88 -10.55 -2.00 -5.44
CA ALA A 88 -10.84 -2.22 -6.85
C ALA A 88 -9.60 -1.97 -7.73
N ILE A 89 -9.58 -2.60 -8.90
CA ILE A 89 -8.70 -2.27 -10.02
C ILE A 89 -9.61 -2.02 -11.21
#